data_AF-A0A0Q7R0M6-F1
#
_entry.id   AF-A0A0Q7R0M6-F1
#
_cell.length_a   1.000
_cell.length_b   1.000
_cell.length_c   1.000
_cell.angle_alpha   90.00
_cell.angle_beta   90.00
_cell.angle_gamma   90.00
#
_symmetry.space_group_name_H-M   'P 1'
#
loop_
_entity.id
_entity.type
_entity.pdbx_description
1 polymer ?
#
loop_
_entity_poly.entity_id
_entity_poly.type
_entity_poly.pdbx_seq_one_letter_code
_entity_poly.pdbx_strand_id
1 'polypeptide(L)'
;MKPVTFLVAVLGLAACDAQVETRKAEVPPAEQAAATAPAAAPLTASGPAATLQPDAAPDVQTAASVVSLDALKNQGSLTAKLFGTAGGDPAMNGLYTYLAFFHDPAEGWRVFRLGDVLGYRVLSEAPGRVDLEIRESTMDEAAGAIGERTRHVIVGWAVAADGSVPPTVTVAPAR
;
A
#
# COMPACT_ATOMS: atom_id res chain seq x y z
N MET A 1 32.53 7.41 71.92
CA MET A 1 31.11 7.80 72.04
C MET A 1 30.34 7.20 70.86
N LYS A 2 29.04 6.96 71.07
CA LYS A 2 28.09 6.09 70.34
C LYS A 2 27.94 6.32 68.80
N PRO A 3 27.29 5.37 68.09
CA PRO A 3 27.53 5.00 66.70
C PRO A 3 26.56 5.64 65.69
N VAL A 4 26.88 5.56 64.40
CA VAL A 4 25.89 5.71 63.33
C VAL A 4 25.93 4.47 62.43
N THR A 5 24.94 3.63 62.65
CA THR A 5 24.44 2.60 61.74
C THR A 5 23.77 3.30 60.56
N PHE A 6 24.08 2.94 59.32
CA PHE A 6 23.10 3.08 58.24
C PHE A 6 23.03 1.84 57.36
N LEU A 7 21.77 1.42 57.25
CA LEU A 7 21.19 0.21 56.72
C LEU A 7 21.50 0.00 55.24
N VAL A 8 21.81 -1.24 54.88
CA VAL A 8 21.75 -1.77 53.51
C VAL A 8 20.30 -1.77 53.04
N ALA A 9 20.01 -1.14 51.89
CA ALA A 9 18.76 -1.31 51.18
C ALA A 9 19.04 -1.93 49.80
N VAL A 10 18.94 -3.26 49.74
CA VAL A 10 18.77 -4.00 48.49
C VAL A 10 17.27 -3.99 48.21
N LEU A 11 16.83 -3.15 47.28
CA LEU A 11 15.47 -3.19 46.72
C LEU A 11 15.56 -3.69 45.27
N GLY A 12 14.92 -4.83 45.04
CA GLY A 12 15.01 -5.62 43.83
C GLY A 12 14.42 -4.93 42.60
N LEU A 13 15.24 -4.84 41.55
CA LEU A 13 14.81 -4.64 40.17
C LEU A 13 14.46 -5.99 39.56
N ALA A 14 13.31 -6.54 39.93
CA ALA A 14 12.69 -7.69 39.27
C ALA A 14 11.21 -7.40 39.05
N ALA A 15 10.93 -6.41 38.19
CA ALA A 15 9.57 -6.03 37.82
C ALA A 15 9.56 -5.34 36.44
N CYS A 16 9.93 -6.06 35.38
CA CYS A 16 9.58 -5.67 34.01
C CYS A 16 9.04 -6.83 33.14
N ASP A 17 9.06 -8.09 33.61
CA ASP A 17 8.56 -9.24 32.83
C ASP A 17 7.06 -9.52 32.98
N ALA A 18 6.33 -8.79 33.83
CA ALA A 18 4.90 -9.08 34.09
C ALA A 18 3.90 -8.32 33.19
N GLN A 19 4.36 -7.53 32.20
CA GLN A 19 3.48 -6.70 31.36
C GLN A 19 3.16 -7.31 29.98
N VAL A 20 3.60 -8.53 29.69
CA VAL A 20 3.34 -9.17 28.38
C VAL A 20 1.92 -9.75 28.29
N GLU A 21 1.34 -10.24 29.39
CA GLU A 21 0.01 -10.87 29.36
C GLU A 21 -1.17 -9.89 29.36
N THR A 22 -0.98 -8.63 29.76
CA THR A 22 -2.06 -7.64 29.92
C THR A 22 -2.34 -6.78 28.67
N ARG A 23 -1.55 -6.92 27.59
CA ARG A 23 -1.85 -6.30 26.28
C ARG A 23 -2.82 -7.11 25.40
N LYS A 24 -3.50 -8.09 25.98
CA LYS A 24 -4.62 -8.81 25.35
C LYS A 24 -5.97 -8.11 25.60
N ALA A 25 -5.94 -6.84 25.99
CA ALA A 25 -7.13 -5.99 26.06
C ALA A 25 -7.49 -5.51 24.65
N GLU A 26 -8.51 -6.18 24.10
CA GLU A 26 -9.43 -5.75 23.04
C GLU A 26 -8.98 -4.58 22.16
N VAL A 27 -8.53 -4.91 20.95
CA VAL A 27 -8.73 -4.03 19.81
C VAL A 27 -10.24 -3.76 19.71
N PRO A 28 -10.70 -2.49 19.69
CA PRO A 28 -12.10 -2.17 19.53
C PRO A 28 -12.68 -2.89 18.30
N PRO A 29 -13.88 -3.52 18.37
CA PRO A 29 -14.48 -4.23 17.24
C PRO A 29 -14.66 -3.38 15.98
N ALA A 30 -14.60 -2.05 16.12
CA ALA A 30 -14.68 -1.09 15.04
C ALA A 30 -13.51 -1.17 14.04
N GLU A 31 -12.33 -1.66 14.45
CA GLU A 31 -11.19 -1.82 13.53
C GLU A 31 -11.17 -3.19 12.84
N GLN A 32 -11.95 -4.16 13.36
CA GLN A 32 -11.97 -5.54 12.85
C GLN A 32 -13.15 -5.83 11.90
N ALA A 33 -14.06 -4.86 11.74
CA ALA A 33 -15.17 -4.94 10.82
C ALA A 33 -15.05 -3.87 9.73
N ALA A 34 -13.95 -3.87 8.98
CA ALA A 34 -14.03 -3.44 7.59
C ALA A 34 -14.91 -4.47 6.88
N ALA A 35 -16.22 -4.22 6.86
CA ALA A 35 -17.17 -5.02 6.10
C ALA A 35 -16.62 -5.16 4.68
N THR A 36 -16.34 -6.40 4.27
CA THR A 36 -15.91 -6.70 2.91
C THR A 36 -17.02 -6.22 1.99
N ALA A 37 -16.84 -5.04 1.38
CA ALA A 37 -17.75 -4.56 0.36
C ALA A 37 -17.86 -5.66 -0.71
N PRO A 38 -19.08 -5.96 -1.20
CA PRO A 38 -19.24 -6.95 -2.26
C PRO A 38 -18.30 -6.60 -3.41
N ALA A 39 -17.55 -7.60 -3.89
CA ALA A 39 -16.62 -7.42 -5.00
C ALA A 39 -17.38 -6.80 -6.17
N ALA A 40 -16.93 -5.64 -6.64
CA ALA A 40 -17.53 -5.00 -7.79
C ALA A 40 -17.37 -5.91 -9.02
N ALA A 41 -18.31 -5.83 -9.96
CA ALA A 41 -18.16 -6.49 -11.25
C ALA A 41 -16.84 -6.05 -11.90
N PRO A 42 -16.09 -6.96 -12.56
CA PRO A 42 -14.88 -6.58 -13.28
C PRO A 42 -15.17 -5.50 -14.33
N LEU A 43 -14.28 -4.52 -14.42
CA LEU A 43 -14.35 -3.42 -15.37
C LEU A 43 -14.13 -3.91 -16.80
N THR A 44 -14.56 -3.11 -17.77
CA THR A 44 -14.26 -3.32 -19.19
C THR A 44 -13.35 -2.20 -19.69
N ALA A 45 -12.29 -2.57 -20.43
CA ALA A 45 -11.38 -1.59 -21.03
C ALA A 45 -12.14 -0.65 -21.98
N SER A 46 -11.86 0.64 -21.87
CA SER A 46 -12.53 1.71 -22.64
C SER A 46 -11.58 2.48 -23.55
N GLY A 47 -10.31 2.09 -23.60
CA GLY A 47 -9.27 2.71 -24.42
C GLY A 47 -7.98 1.91 -24.43
N PRO A 48 -6.96 2.40 -25.16
CA PRO A 48 -5.67 1.72 -25.26
C PRO A 48 -4.96 1.67 -23.90
N ALA A 49 -4.23 0.57 -23.67
CA ALA A 49 -3.43 0.40 -22.48
C ALA A 49 -2.04 1.05 -22.66
N ALA A 50 -1.57 1.76 -21.63
CA ALA A 50 -0.19 2.22 -21.54
C ALA A 50 0.67 1.17 -20.85
N THR A 51 1.86 0.88 -21.38
CA THR A 51 2.83 -0.01 -20.73
C THR A 51 3.70 0.77 -19.77
N LEU A 52 3.82 0.28 -18.54
CA LEU A 52 4.73 0.79 -17.53
C LEU A 52 5.95 -0.11 -17.40
N GLN A 53 7.11 0.54 -17.31
CA GLN A 53 8.38 -0.08 -16.97
C GLN A 53 8.57 -0.10 -15.45
N PRO A 54 9.44 -0.98 -14.92
CA PRO A 54 9.82 -0.94 -13.51
C PRO A 54 10.37 0.44 -13.14
N ASP A 55 10.02 0.90 -11.94
CA ASP A 55 10.59 2.10 -11.37
C ASP A 55 12.09 1.90 -11.14
N ALA A 56 12.89 2.88 -11.55
CA ALA A 56 14.34 2.84 -11.44
C ALA A 56 14.84 3.37 -10.09
N ALA A 57 13.97 3.99 -9.28
CA ALA A 57 14.32 4.54 -7.98
C ALA A 57 14.50 3.41 -6.95
N PRO A 58 15.75 3.14 -6.49
CA PRO A 58 16.04 1.96 -5.68
C PRO A 58 15.53 2.07 -4.23
N ASP A 59 15.22 3.28 -3.77
CA ASP A 59 14.82 3.60 -2.41
C ASP A 59 13.33 3.35 -2.15
N VAL A 60 12.51 3.34 -3.21
CA VAL A 60 11.05 3.20 -3.11
C VAL A 60 10.63 1.88 -2.43
N GLN A 61 11.35 0.78 -2.67
CA GLN A 61 11.05 -0.51 -2.03
C GLN A 61 11.29 -0.52 -0.51
N THR A 62 12.03 0.45 0.02
CA THR A 62 12.33 0.63 1.45
C THR A 62 11.73 1.92 2.01
N ALA A 63 10.77 2.53 1.31
CA ALA A 63 10.24 3.83 1.67
C ALA A 63 9.62 3.84 3.07
N ALA A 64 10.09 4.77 3.91
CA ALA A 64 9.50 5.02 5.23
C ALA A 64 8.20 5.82 5.16
N SER A 65 7.94 6.48 4.03
CA SER A 65 6.76 7.33 3.81
C SER A 65 5.52 6.56 3.33
N VAL A 66 5.48 5.23 3.47
CA VAL A 66 4.31 4.42 3.12
C VAL A 66 3.15 4.75 4.05
N VAL A 67 2.04 5.21 3.47
CA VAL A 67 0.82 5.61 4.19
C VAL A 67 -0.42 4.82 3.77
N SER A 68 -0.31 3.99 2.73
CA SER A 68 -1.35 3.10 2.25
C SER A 68 -0.75 1.79 1.75
N LEU A 69 -1.42 0.66 2.02
CA LEU A 69 -0.94 -0.67 1.71
C LEU A 69 -2.12 -1.63 1.52
N ASP A 70 -2.23 -2.23 0.33
CA ASP A 70 -3.23 -3.24 0.01
C ASP A 70 -2.55 -4.48 -0.56
N ALA A 71 -2.57 -5.59 0.18
CA ALA A 71 -2.09 -6.87 -0.32
C ALA A 71 -3.05 -7.44 -1.37
N LEU A 72 -2.51 -7.82 -2.53
CA LEU A 72 -3.28 -8.47 -3.59
C LEU A 72 -3.22 -9.98 -3.41
N LYS A 73 -4.33 -10.59 -2.97
CA LYS A 73 -4.36 -11.96 -2.46
C LYS A 73 -4.69 -12.98 -3.55
N ASN A 74 -5.29 -12.54 -4.65
CA ASN A 74 -5.77 -13.42 -5.73
C ASN A 74 -4.81 -13.47 -6.93
N GLN A 75 -3.49 -13.48 -6.67
CA GLN A 75 -2.44 -13.41 -7.70
C GLN A 75 -1.67 -14.72 -7.91
N GLY A 76 -2.22 -15.84 -7.45
CA GLY A 76 -1.58 -17.15 -7.58
C GLY A 76 -0.31 -17.25 -6.74
N SER A 77 0.81 -17.60 -7.37
CA SER A 77 2.13 -17.67 -6.71
C SER A 77 2.82 -16.32 -6.52
N LEU A 78 2.33 -15.27 -7.19
CA LEU A 78 2.93 -13.94 -7.07
C LEU A 78 2.55 -13.28 -5.74
N THR A 79 3.57 -12.83 -5.01
CA THR A 79 3.35 -11.93 -3.88
C THR A 79 3.29 -10.50 -4.41
N ALA A 80 2.08 -9.94 -4.50
CA ALA A 80 1.85 -8.61 -5.04
C ALA A 80 1.12 -7.69 -4.04
N LYS A 81 1.38 -6.39 -4.14
CA LYS A 81 0.67 -5.37 -3.35
C LYS A 81 0.57 -4.05 -4.08
N LEU A 82 -0.47 -3.30 -3.77
CA LEU A 82 -0.50 -1.86 -3.98
C LEU A 82 0.00 -1.16 -2.73
N PHE A 83 0.73 -0.07 -2.90
CA PHE A 83 1.09 0.80 -1.80
C PHE A 83 1.18 2.24 -2.27
N GLY A 84 1.00 3.15 -1.33
CA GLY A 84 1.10 4.58 -1.57
C GLY A 84 2.10 5.23 -0.62
N THR A 85 2.96 6.10 -1.15
CA THR A 85 3.86 6.92 -0.35
C THR A 85 3.38 8.37 -0.31
N ALA A 86 3.45 9.00 0.85
CA ALA A 86 3.33 10.44 0.95
C ALA A 86 4.56 11.08 0.30
N GLY A 87 4.35 11.92 -0.72
CA GLY A 87 5.46 12.54 -1.45
C GLY A 87 5.08 13.40 -2.65
N GLY A 88 3.82 13.35 -3.11
CA GLY A 88 3.29 14.28 -4.11
C GLY A 88 3.10 15.69 -3.55
N ASP A 89 2.54 16.58 -4.37
CA ASP A 89 2.09 17.91 -3.93
C ASP A 89 0.77 17.76 -3.15
N PRO A 90 0.76 17.92 -1.81
CA PRO A 90 -0.44 17.72 -1.02
C PRO A 90 -1.59 18.68 -1.38
N ALA A 91 -1.30 19.79 -2.07
CA ALA A 91 -2.32 20.72 -2.55
C ALA A 91 -3.03 20.25 -3.83
N MET A 92 -2.44 19.29 -4.57
CA MET A 92 -2.99 18.71 -5.79
C MET A 92 -3.21 17.21 -5.62
N ASN A 93 -2.15 16.42 -5.82
CA ASN A 93 -2.13 14.97 -5.62
C ASN A 93 -0.94 14.67 -4.72
N GLY A 94 -1.16 13.96 -3.61
CA GLY A 94 -0.15 13.75 -2.58
C GLY A 94 0.35 12.31 -2.47
N LEU A 95 -0.34 11.38 -3.13
CA LEU A 95 -0.14 9.95 -2.99
C LEU A 95 0.49 9.37 -4.25
N TYR A 96 1.81 9.20 -4.21
CA TYR A 96 2.48 8.39 -5.21
C TYR A 96 2.07 6.93 -5.00
N THR A 97 1.36 6.38 -5.99
CA THR A 97 0.78 5.05 -5.92
C THR A 97 1.57 4.09 -6.79
N TYR A 98 1.82 2.90 -6.25
CA TYR A 98 2.67 1.89 -6.86
C TYR A 98 2.04 0.51 -6.78
N LEU A 99 2.34 -0.31 -7.78
CA LEU A 99 2.14 -1.76 -7.77
C LEU A 99 3.50 -2.42 -7.59
N ALA A 100 3.63 -3.36 -6.66
CA ALA A 100 4.88 -4.07 -6.42
C ALA A 100 4.69 -5.58 -6.38
N PHE A 101 5.73 -6.26 -6.85
CA PHE A 101 5.86 -7.71 -6.84
C PHE A 101 7.15 -8.09 -6.14
N PHE A 102 7.06 -9.01 -5.18
CA PHE A 102 8.26 -9.55 -4.56
C PHE A 102 8.95 -10.50 -5.53
N HIS A 103 10.25 -10.31 -5.74
CA HIS A 103 11.07 -11.17 -6.58
C HIS A 103 11.70 -12.27 -5.72
N ASP A 104 12.68 -11.90 -4.91
CA ASP A 104 13.34 -12.76 -3.93
C ASP A 104 14.12 -11.87 -2.92
N PRO A 105 14.72 -12.43 -1.85
CA PRO A 105 15.45 -11.62 -0.87
C PRO A 105 16.69 -10.89 -1.39
N ALA A 106 17.29 -11.31 -2.51
CA ALA A 106 18.47 -10.67 -3.09
C ALA A 106 18.07 -9.51 -4.03
N GLU A 107 17.05 -9.71 -4.86
CA GLU A 107 16.55 -8.71 -5.82
C GLU A 107 15.50 -7.76 -5.21
N GLY A 108 14.84 -8.17 -4.13
CA GLY A 108 13.85 -7.37 -3.42
C GLY A 108 12.51 -7.27 -4.16
N TRP A 109 11.98 -6.04 -4.25
CA TRP A 109 10.69 -5.76 -4.89
C TRP A 109 10.88 -5.12 -6.26
N ARG A 110 10.17 -5.63 -7.27
CA ARG A 110 9.96 -4.91 -8.52
C ARG A 110 8.75 -4.00 -8.38
N VAL A 111 8.95 -2.70 -8.54
CA VAL A 111 7.95 -1.67 -8.30
C VAL A 111 7.56 -1.00 -9.62
N PHE A 112 6.29 -0.65 -9.79
CA PHE A 112 5.75 0.06 -10.94
C PHE A 112 4.93 1.26 -10.47
N ARG A 113 5.28 2.48 -10.87
CA ARG A 113 4.54 3.69 -10.49
C ARG A 113 3.28 3.86 -11.34
N LEU A 114 2.12 3.84 -10.68
CA LEU A 114 0.81 4.01 -11.32
C LEU A 114 0.43 5.48 -11.50
N GLY A 115 0.95 6.35 -10.65
CA GLY A 115 0.74 7.80 -10.76
C GLY A 115 0.85 8.52 -9.43
N ASP A 116 0.43 9.78 -9.46
CA ASP A 116 0.25 10.65 -8.30
C ASP A 116 -1.23 11.01 -8.21
N VAL A 117 -1.87 10.63 -7.11
CA VAL A 117 -3.34 10.67 -6.97
C VAL A 117 -3.73 11.20 -5.59
N LEU A 118 -5.02 11.49 -5.39
CA LEU A 118 -5.57 11.76 -4.06
C LEU A 118 -5.75 10.47 -3.27
N GLY A 119 -6.15 9.40 -3.97
CA GLY A 119 -6.31 8.08 -3.38
C GLY A 119 -6.81 7.07 -4.40
N TYR A 120 -6.77 5.80 -4.03
CA TYR A 120 -7.30 4.71 -4.84
C TYR A 120 -8.15 3.76 -4.00
N ARG A 121 -8.93 2.92 -4.68
CA ARG A 121 -9.67 1.82 -4.08
C ARG A 121 -9.61 0.61 -5.01
N VAL A 122 -9.28 -0.55 -4.45
CA VAL A 122 -9.35 -1.83 -5.17
C VAL A 122 -10.82 -2.20 -5.35
N LEU A 123 -11.24 -2.39 -6.60
CA LEU A 123 -12.60 -2.80 -6.95
C LEU A 123 -12.73 -4.31 -7.10
N SER A 124 -11.76 -4.91 -7.80
CA SER A 124 -11.65 -6.35 -7.95
C SER A 124 -10.20 -6.75 -8.24
N GLU A 125 -9.86 -8.00 -7.95
CA GLU A 125 -8.57 -8.58 -8.32
C GLU A 125 -8.76 -10.01 -8.87
N ALA A 126 -7.96 -10.33 -9.87
CA ALA A 126 -7.88 -11.64 -10.49
C ALA A 126 -6.42 -11.92 -10.88
N PRO A 127 -6.04 -13.18 -11.18
CA PRO A 127 -4.67 -13.47 -11.62
C PRO A 127 -4.27 -12.60 -12.82
N GLY A 128 -3.21 -11.81 -12.66
CA GLY A 128 -2.69 -10.94 -13.72
C GLY A 128 -3.41 -9.59 -13.86
N ARG A 129 -4.27 -9.24 -12.89
CA ARG A 129 -5.16 -8.09 -13.02
C ARG A 129 -5.62 -7.51 -11.69
N VAL A 130 -5.68 -6.18 -11.63
CA VAL A 130 -6.43 -5.45 -10.60
C VAL A 130 -7.20 -4.31 -11.23
N ASP A 131 -8.46 -4.17 -10.81
CA ASP A 131 -9.35 -3.11 -11.24
C ASP A 131 -9.40 -2.05 -10.13
N LEU A 132 -9.12 -0.80 -10.49
CA LEU A 132 -8.97 0.30 -9.54
C LEU A 132 -9.93 1.44 -9.85
N GLU A 133 -10.48 2.01 -8.78
CA GLU A 133 -11.00 3.37 -8.79
C GLU A 133 -9.92 4.30 -8.28
N ILE A 134 -9.67 5.38 -9.02
CA ILE A 134 -8.67 6.40 -8.71
C ILE A 134 -9.37 7.74 -8.59
N ARG A 135 -9.07 8.46 -7.51
CA ARG A 135 -9.47 9.86 -7.31
C ARG A 135 -8.24 10.74 -7.49
N GLU A 136 -8.37 11.79 -8.28
CA GLU A 136 -7.27 12.71 -8.55
C GLU A 136 -7.77 14.14 -8.72
N SER A 137 -6.95 15.08 -8.25
CA SER A 137 -7.16 16.50 -8.52
C SER A 137 -6.84 16.81 -9.97
N THR A 138 -7.64 17.66 -10.57
CA THR A 138 -7.42 18.20 -11.92
C THR A 138 -7.45 19.71 -11.88
N MET A 139 -6.49 20.35 -12.52
CA MET A 139 -6.54 21.78 -12.76
C MET A 139 -7.51 22.06 -13.91
N ASP A 140 -8.54 22.88 -13.65
CA ASP A 140 -9.30 23.55 -14.70
C ASP A 140 -8.58 24.86 -15.03
N GLU A 141 -7.78 24.85 -16.10
CA GLU A 141 -7.02 26.02 -16.54
C GLU A 141 -7.92 27.19 -16.97
N ALA A 142 -9.14 26.92 -17.45
CA ALA A 142 -10.05 27.96 -17.91
C ALA A 142 -10.73 28.67 -16.73
N ALA A 143 -11.09 27.94 -15.68
CA ALA A 143 -11.68 28.48 -14.47
C ALA A 143 -10.64 28.92 -13.41
N GLY A 144 -9.37 28.52 -13.56
CA GLY A 144 -8.33 28.72 -12.56
C GLY A 144 -8.62 28.01 -11.25
N ALA A 145 -9.33 26.87 -11.31
CA ALA A 145 -9.85 26.16 -10.15
C ALA A 145 -9.37 24.70 -10.12
N ILE A 146 -9.14 24.19 -8.90
CA ILE A 146 -8.84 22.78 -8.69
C ILE A 146 -10.18 22.03 -8.57
N GLY A 147 -10.40 21.10 -9.48
CA GLY A 147 -11.49 20.13 -9.42
C GLY A 147 -10.98 18.76 -9.00
N GLU A 148 -11.90 17.83 -8.78
CA GLU A 148 -11.61 16.41 -8.54
C GLU A 148 -12.29 15.58 -9.63
N ARG A 149 -11.64 14.51 -10.06
CA ARG A 149 -12.28 13.49 -10.88
C ARG A 149 -12.02 12.10 -10.33
N THR A 150 -13.01 11.24 -10.52
CA THR A 150 -12.88 9.79 -10.34
C THR A 150 -12.72 9.14 -11.70
N ARG A 151 -11.74 8.24 -11.83
CA ARG A 151 -11.56 7.40 -13.01
C ARG A 151 -11.38 5.94 -12.62
N HIS A 152 -11.77 5.05 -13.52
CA HIS A 152 -11.58 3.62 -13.36
C HIS A 152 -10.47 3.14 -14.30
N VAL A 153 -9.61 2.26 -13.81
CA VAL A 153 -8.54 1.66 -14.60
C VAL A 153 -8.42 0.17 -14.36
N ILE A 154 -7.94 -0.52 -15.38
CA ILE A 154 -7.49 -1.91 -15.29
C ILE A 154 -5.96 -1.87 -15.31
N VAL A 155 -5.34 -2.39 -14.25
CA VAL A 155 -3.90 -2.64 -14.22
C VAL A 155 -3.69 -4.12 -14.49
N GLY A 156 -2.97 -4.44 -15.56
CA GLY A 156 -2.78 -5.81 -16.04
C GLY A 156 -1.31 -6.19 -16.17
N TRP A 157 -1.02 -7.49 -16.10
CA TRP A 157 0.31 -8.04 -16.37
C TRP A 157 0.22 -9.47 -16.86
N ALA A 158 1.27 -9.92 -17.56
CA ALA A 158 1.37 -11.31 -17.96
C ALA A 158 1.67 -12.19 -16.73
N VAL A 159 0.89 -13.26 -16.56
CA VAL A 159 1.15 -14.28 -15.54
C VAL A 159 2.05 -15.34 -16.17
N ALA A 160 3.29 -15.40 -15.72
CA ALA A 160 4.25 -16.40 -16.19
C ALA A 160 3.98 -17.77 -15.53
N ALA A 161 4.11 -18.85 -16.30
CA ALA A 161 3.85 -20.21 -15.82
C ALA A 161 4.85 -20.66 -14.74
N ASP A 162 6.06 -20.10 -14.76
CA ASP A 162 7.12 -20.34 -13.77
C ASP A 162 6.98 -19.46 -12.51
N GLY A 163 5.97 -18.60 -12.45
CA GLY A 163 5.79 -17.64 -11.35
C GLY A 163 6.76 -16.48 -11.36
N SER A 164 7.51 -16.26 -12.45
CA SER A 164 8.41 -15.12 -12.56
C SER A 164 7.66 -13.79 -12.47
N VAL A 165 8.31 -12.82 -11.82
CA VAL A 165 7.77 -11.46 -11.68
C VAL A 165 7.63 -10.82 -13.05
N PRO A 166 6.48 -10.17 -13.36
CA PRO A 166 6.27 -9.55 -14.65
C PRO A 166 7.34 -8.49 -14.97
N PRO A 167 7.88 -8.45 -16.19
CA PRO A 167 8.85 -7.43 -16.59
C PRO A 167 8.21 -6.05 -16.80
N THR A 168 6.91 -6.03 -17.12
CA THR A 168 6.13 -4.83 -17.39
C THR A 168 4.71 -5.00 -16.89
N VAL A 169 4.04 -3.88 -16.63
CA VAL A 169 2.58 -3.86 -16.38
C VAL A 169 1.90 -2.95 -17.40
N THR A 170 0.59 -3.10 -17.57
CA THR A 170 -0.23 -2.24 -18.43
C THR A 170 -1.29 -1.53 -17.60
N VAL A 171 -1.65 -0.32 -17.99
CA VAL A 171 -2.73 0.47 -17.37
C VAL A 171 -3.67 0.95 -18.47
N ALA A 172 -4.93 0.51 -18.43
CA ALA A 172 -5.96 0.90 -19.39
C ALA A 172 -7.09 1.67 -18.69
N PRO A 173 -7.64 2.73 -19.31
CA PRO A 173 -8.87 3.35 -18.83
C PRO A 173 -10.04 2.36 -18.96
N ALA A 174 -10.99 2.40 -18.03
CA ALA A 174 -12.06 1.40 -17.97
C ALA A 174 -13.40 1.97 -17.49
N ARG A 175 -14.47 1.19 -17.67
CA ARG A 175 -15.86 1.49 -17.24
C ARG A 175 -16.56 0.24 -16.75
#